data_AF-A0A7L4FT18-F1
#
_entry.id   AF-A0A7L4FT18-F1
#
_cell.length_a   1.000
_cell.length_b   1.000
_cell.length_c   1.000
_cell.angle_alpha   90.00
_cell.angle_beta   90.00
_cell.angle_gamma   90.00
#
_symmetry.space_group_name_H-M   'P 1'
#
loop_
_entity.id
_entity.type
_entity.pdbx_description
1 polymer ?
#
loop_
_entity_poly.entity_id
_entity_poly.type
_entity_poly.pdbx_seq_one_letter_code
_entity_poly.pdbx_strand_id
1 'polypeptide(L)'
;GPAMPLFSVPKEVAIGTAMLGVAFATGMLAGKYPSLVFGTPKSSKSIIGKSSPLWQYILDHSLREHPILKKLRLLTADHPWSKMMVSCDQAQLMANLVKLIKAKKVIEIGVFTGYNTLNMALVLPDNGRVIACDINEDYVKIGKPLWKEAGVEHKIDLRIKPAIQTLDELLASGESETFDFAFIDADKESCNEYYEKCLRLIKKGGIIAIDNVLWGGRVLKPRKDDLATQSIHHLNEKLLRDARVNISMLPMGDGVTLAFKL
;
A
#
# COMPACT_ATOMS: atom_id res chain seq x y z
N GLY A 1 1.43 58.20 27.53
CA GLY A 1 2.12 58.41 26.24
C GLY A 1 3.52 57.83 26.36
N PRO A 2 4.03 57.10 25.37
CA PRO A 2 3.83 57.29 23.93
C PRO A 2 2.87 56.28 23.28
N ALA A 3 2.34 56.66 22.13
CA ALA A 3 1.35 55.92 21.35
C ALA A 3 2.00 54.83 20.48
N MET A 4 1.37 53.65 20.41
CA MET A 4 1.65 52.66 19.36
C MET A 4 1.01 53.10 18.04
N PRO A 5 1.64 52.83 16.87
CA PRO A 5 1.02 53.08 15.59
C PRO A 5 -0.15 52.12 15.35
N LEU A 6 -1.31 52.66 14.96
CA LEU A 6 -2.39 51.88 14.34
C LEU A 6 -1.89 51.36 12.99
N PHE A 7 -1.74 50.05 12.87
CA PHE A 7 -1.69 49.40 11.56
C PHE A 7 -3.11 49.34 11.00
N SER A 8 -3.37 50.14 9.96
CA SER A 8 -4.57 50.03 9.13
C SER A 8 -4.49 48.80 8.24
N VAL A 9 -5.35 47.81 8.48
CA VAL A 9 -5.53 46.66 7.58
C VAL A 9 -6.37 47.09 6.38
N PRO A 10 -5.96 46.81 5.12
CA PRO A 10 -6.76 47.12 3.93
C PRO A 10 -8.10 46.37 3.94
N LYS A 11 -9.17 47.01 3.45
CA LYS A 11 -10.56 46.51 3.42
C LYS A 11 -10.81 45.28 2.50
N GLU A 12 -9.78 44.55 2.12
CA GLU A 12 -9.87 43.45 1.13
C GLU A 12 -9.59 42.05 1.73
N VAL A 13 -9.37 41.95 3.05
CA VAL A 13 -9.10 40.65 3.73
C VAL A 13 -10.29 40.15 4.59
N ALA A 14 -11.44 40.83 4.57
CA ALA A 14 -12.63 40.46 5.35
C ALA A 14 -13.77 39.83 4.51
N ILE A 15 -13.45 39.21 3.38
CA ILE A 15 -14.43 38.45 2.57
C ILE A 15 -13.84 37.06 2.29
N GLY A 16 -13.91 36.19 3.29
CA GLY A 16 -13.38 34.82 3.16
C GLY A 16 -13.81 33.83 4.24
N THR A 17 -14.67 34.21 5.18
CA THR A 17 -15.04 33.36 6.33
C THR A 17 -16.54 33.23 6.58
N ALA A 18 -17.41 33.73 5.70
CA ALA A 18 -18.86 33.60 5.85
C ALA A 18 -19.56 32.73 4.77
N MET A 19 -18.84 32.23 3.76
CA MET A 19 -19.43 31.46 2.63
C MET A 19 -19.28 29.93 2.72
N LEU A 20 -18.71 29.40 3.82
CA LEU A 20 -18.62 27.96 4.08
C LEU A 20 -19.62 27.47 5.14
N GLY A 21 -20.31 28.38 5.84
CA GLY A 21 -21.30 28.04 6.88
C GLY A 21 -22.74 27.89 6.39
N VAL A 22 -23.06 28.29 5.16
CA VAL A 22 -24.46 28.29 4.65
C VAL A 22 -24.71 27.15 3.64
N ALA A 23 -23.68 26.64 2.97
CA ALA A 23 -23.83 25.50 2.04
C ALA A 23 -24.07 24.14 2.74
N PHE A 24 -23.83 24.05 4.06
CA PHE A 24 -24.08 22.82 4.82
C PHE A 24 -25.51 22.74 5.41
N ALA A 25 -26.25 23.86 5.47
CA ALA A 25 -27.57 23.91 6.09
C ALA A 25 -28.75 23.98 5.09
N THR A 26 -28.52 24.26 3.81
CA THR A 26 -29.59 24.29 2.78
C THR A 26 -29.65 23.04 1.89
N GLY A 27 -28.67 22.13 1.97
CA GLY A 27 -28.65 20.87 1.22
C GLY A 27 -29.48 19.72 1.82
N MET A 28 -29.96 19.85 3.06
CA MET A 28 -30.75 18.80 3.74
C MET A 28 -32.26 18.84 3.45
N LEU A 29 -32.76 19.82 2.68
CA LEU A 29 -34.22 20.02 2.48
C LEU A 29 -34.71 19.90 1.02
N ALA A 30 -33.84 19.60 0.06
CA ALA A 30 -34.24 19.40 -1.34
C ALA A 30 -33.62 18.12 -1.89
N GLY A 31 -34.33 17.00 -1.70
CA GLY A 31 -33.96 15.67 -2.19
C GLY A 31 -34.00 15.55 -3.72
N LYS A 32 -33.02 16.12 -4.42
CA LYS A 32 -32.76 15.90 -5.84
C LYS A 32 -31.27 16.12 -6.17
N TYR A 33 -30.47 15.06 -6.08
CA TYR A 33 -29.31 14.92 -6.96
C TYR A 33 -29.60 13.78 -7.93
N PRO A 34 -29.46 14.00 -9.26
CA PRO A 34 -29.47 12.89 -10.19
C PRO A 34 -28.23 12.05 -9.89
N SER A 35 -28.45 10.81 -9.50
CA SER A 35 -27.41 9.81 -9.41
C SER A 35 -26.76 9.64 -10.78
N LEU A 36 -25.55 10.18 -10.95
CA LEU A 36 -24.68 9.84 -12.06
C LEU A 36 -24.17 8.41 -11.84
N VAL A 37 -25.05 7.46 -12.16
CA VAL A 37 -24.71 6.05 -12.27
C VAL A 37 -24.04 5.86 -13.62
N PHE A 38 -22.70 5.84 -13.63
CA PHE A 38 -21.98 5.26 -14.76
C PHE A 38 -21.99 3.73 -14.63
N GLY A 39 -22.87 3.06 -15.38
CA GLY A 39 -22.70 1.66 -15.78
C GLY A 39 -21.59 1.57 -16.84
N THR A 40 -20.74 0.55 -16.91
CA THR A 40 -21.05 -0.89 -17.00
C THR A 40 -20.05 -1.77 -16.23
N PRO A 41 -20.45 -2.98 -15.77
CA PRO A 41 -19.55 -3.90 -15.10
C PRO A 41 -18.79 -4.78 -16.11
N LYS A 42 -17.46 -4.73 -16.10
CA LYS A 42 -16.60 -5.86 -16.47
C LYS A 42 -15.29 -5.73 -15.72
N SER A 43 -15.08 -6.66 -14.80
CA SER A 43 -13.91 -6.75 -13.95
C SER A 43 -12.65 -7.02 -14.77
N SER A 44 -11.63 -6.21 -14.54
CA SER A 44 -10.24 -6.65 -14.53
C SER A 44 -9.48 -5.69 -13.62
N LYS A 45 -8.58 -6.19 -12.77
CA LYS A 45 -7.81 -5.43 -11.79
C LYS A 45 -7.20 -4.17 -12.43
N SER A 46 -7.33 -3.02 -11.76
CA SER A 46 -7.09 -1.61 -12.17
C SER A 46 -8.26 -0.91 -12.87
N ILE A 47 -8.54 0.36 -12.50
CA ILE A 47 -9.47 1.26 -13.23
C ILE A 47 -9.11 1.31 -14.71
N ILE A 48 -7.82 1.13 -15.01
CA ILE A 48 -7.28 0.93 -16.35
C ILE A 48 -6.86 -0.54 -16.44
N GLY A 49 -7.70 -1.40 -17.00
CA GLY A 49 -7.42 -2.84 -17.09
C GLY A 49 -6.05 -3.13 -17.74
N LYS A 50 -5.37 -4.19 -17.30
CA LYS A 50 -4.00 -4.53 -17.76
C LYS A 50 -3.84 -4.70 -19.28
N SER A 51 -4.94 -4.96 -20.01
CA SER A 51 -4.96 -5.07 -21.48
C SER A 51 -5.26 -3.74 -22.18
N SER A 52 -5.43 -2.64 -21.43
CA SER A 52 -5.70 -1.32 -21.98
C SER A 52 -4.44 -0.72 -22.63
N PRO A 53 -4.54 -0.11 -23.82
CA PRO A 53 -3.44 0.66 -24.40
C PRO A 53 -2.91 1.75 -23.47
N LEU A 54 -3.77 2.31 -22.61
CA LEU A 54 -3.38 3.31 -21.62
C LEU A 54 -2.51 2.71 -20.51
N TRP A 55 -2.76 1.45 -20.12
CA TRP A 55 -1.88 0.75 -19.18
C TRP A 55 -0.48 0.57 -19.78
N GLN A 56 -0.42 0.13 -21.04
CA GLN A 56 0.85 -0.02 -21.73
C GLN A 56 1.58 1.34 -21.85
N TYR A 57 0.84 2.41 -22.15
CA TYR A 57 1.39 3.77 -22.17
C TYR A 57 2.01 4.16 -20.81
N ILE A 58 1.36 3.87 -19.69
CA ILE A 58 1.92 4.13 -18.35
C ILE A 58 3.26 3.40 -18.18
N LEU A 59 3.32 2.12 -18.55
CA LEU A 59 4.55 1.34 -18.43
C LEU A 59 5.66 1.89 -19.34
N ASP A 60 5.36 2.14 -20.61
CA ASP A 60 6.33 2.62 -21.60
C ASP A 60 6.92 3.99 -21.24
N HIS A 61 6.17 4.82 -20.52
CA HIS A 61 6.58 6.19 -20.19
C HIS A 61 7.05 6.38 -18.74
N SER A 62 6.96 5.36 -17.88
CA SER A 62 7.34 5.50 -16.46
C SER A 62 8.14 4.34 -15.87
N LEU A 63 8.01 3.11 -16.39
CA LEU A 63 8.63 1.94 -15.79
C LEU A 63 10.14 1.92 -16.05
N ARG A 64 10.93 1.79 -14.98
CA ARG A 64 12.38 1.67 -14.95
C ARG A 64 12.78 0.41 -14.20
N GLU A 65 12.23 -0.72 -14.63
CA GLU A 65 12.42 -2.01 -13.99
C GLU A 65 13.86 -2.50 -14.13
N HIS A 66 14.47 -2.93 -13.02
CA HIS A 66 15.80 -3.51 -13.03
C HIS A 66 15.81 -4.80 -13.89
N PRO A 67 16.86 -5.09 -14.69
CA PRO A 67 16.90 -6.29 -15.53
C PRO A 67 16.61 -7.60 -14.77
N ILE A 68 17.12 -7.74 -13.55
CA ILE A 68 16.85 -8.91 -12.68
C ILE A 68 15.38 -9.01 -12.26
N LEU A 69 14.70 -7.88 -12.04
CA LEU A 69 13.27 -7.87 -11.73
C LEU A 69 12.47 -8.29 -12.96
N LYS A 70 12.82 -7.76 -14.14
CA LYS A 70 12.21 -8.19 -15.40
C LYS A 70 12.37 -9.70 -15.62
N LYS A 71 13.56 -10.25 -15.34
CA LYS A 71 13.82 -11.70 -15.39
C LYS A 71 12.89 -12.46 -14.44
N LEU A 72 12.79 -12.04 -13.17
CA LEU A 72 11.91 -12.68 -12.19
C LEU A 72 10.42 -12.58 -12.57
N ARG A 73 10.00 -11.44 -13.09
CA ARG A 73 8.62 -11.22 -13.56
C ARG A 73 8.26 -12.16 -14.71
N LEU A 74 9.17 -12.35 -15.67
CA LEU A 74 8.97 -13.28 -16.77
C LEU A 74 8.93 -14.74 -16.29
N LEU A 75 9.83 -15.15 -15.41
CA LEU A 75 9.79 -16.48 -14.79
C LEU A 75 8.49 -16.72 -14.00
N THR A 76 8.03 -15.69 -13.27
CA THR A 76 6.79 -15.77 -12.51
C THR A 76 5.57 -15.83 -13.42
N ALA A 77 5.63 -15.28 -14.64
CA ALA A 77 4.51 -15.30 -15.58
C ALA A 77 4.12 -16.72 -16.00
N ASP A 78 5.07 -17.65 -16.03
CA ASP A 78 4.87 -19.07 -16.36
C ASP A 78 4.30 -19.89 -15.18
N HIS A 79 4.29 -19.32 -13.97
CA HIS A 79 3.74 -20.01 -12.79
C HIS A 79 2.20 -20.04 -12.83
N PRO A 80 1.53 -21.15 -12.43
CA PRO A 80 0.06 -21.26 -12.44
C PRO A 80 -0.66 -20.15 -11.65
N TRP A 81 0.00 -19.64 -10.61
CA TRP A 81 -0.49 -18.57 -9.73
C TRP A 81 0.10 -17.19 -10.05
N SER A 82 0.62 -16.97 -11.25
CA SER A 82 1.27 -15.72 -11.67
C SER A 82 0.45 -14.44 -11.43
N LYS A 83 -0.89 -14.56 -11.42
CA LYS A 83 -1.83 -13.48 -11.11
C LYS A 83 -1.74 -12.92 -9.68
N MET A 84 -1.06 -13.62 -8.76
CA MET A 84 -0.79 -13.17 -7.39
C MET A 84 0.33 -12.14 -7.33
N MET A 85 1.23 -12.11 -8.31
CA MET A 85 2.33 -11.15 -8.31
C MET A 85 1.81 -9.72 -8.46
N VAL A 86 2.34 -8.83 -7.61
CA VAL A 86 2.12 -7.38 -7.71
C VAL A 86 2.50 -6.86 -9.11
N SER A 87 1.83 -5.83 -9.59
CA SER A 87 2.20 -5.22 -10.88
C SER A 87 3.52 -4.45 -10.78
N CYS A 88 4.25 -4.37 -11.89
CA CYS A 88 5.60 -3.80 -11.94
C CYS A 88 5.65 -2.29 -11.62
N ASP A 89 4.63 -1.54 -12.03
CA ASP A 89 4.43 -0.13 -11.69
C ASP A 89 4.15 0.07 -10.18
N GLN A 90 3.37 -0.81 -9.56
CA GLN A 90 3.09 -0.78 -8.13
C GLN A 90 4.35 -1.14 -7.33
N ALA A 91 5.08 -2.17 -7.73
CA ALA A 91 6.39 -2.47 -7.14
C ALA A 91 7.35 -1.28 -7.28
N GLN A 92 7.41 -0.63 -8.45
CA GLN A 92 8.21 0.57 -8.64
C GLN A 92 7.81 1.69 -7.68
N LEU A 93 6.51 1.92 -7.44
CA LEU A 93 6.06 2.86 -6.42
C LEU A 93 6.57 2.47 -5.03
N MET A 94 6.47 1.20 -4.63
CA MET A 94 6.96 0.74 -3.32
C MET A 94 8.46 1.01 -3.15
N ALA A 95 9.27 0.66 -4.16
CA ALA A 95 10.71 0.95 -4.16
C ALA A 95 11.01 2.45 -4.09
N ASN A 96 10.24 3.28 -4.79
CA ASN A 96 10.40 4.73 -4.74
C ASN A 96 10.05 5.30 -3.36
N LEU A 97 9.00 4.79 -2.71
CA LEU A 97 8.64 5.19 -1.34
C LEU A 97 9.71 4.77 -0.32
N VAL A 98 10.20 3.51 -0.41
CA VAL A 98 11.29 2.99 0.42
C VAL A 98 12.55 3.85 0.28
N LYS A 99 12.91 4.26 -0.96
CA LYS A 99 14.01 5.22 -1.21
C LYS A 99 13.74 6.60 -0.63
N LEU A 100 12.54 7.13 -0.87
CA LEU A 100 12.15 8.48 -0.46
C LEU A 100 12.28 8.67 1.06
N ILE A 101 11.83 7.68 1.83
CA ILE A 101 11.92 7.72 3.30
C ILE A 101 13.28 7.27 3.84
N LYS A 102 14.23 6.93 2.97
CA LYS A 102 15.57 6.40 3.31
C LYS A 102 15.47 5.19 4.24
N ALA A 103 14.56 4.27 3.93
CA ALA A 103 14.33 3.08 4.73
C ALA A 103 15.58 2.21 4.84
N LYS A 104 15.70 1.53 5.98
CA LYS A 104 16.72 0.53 6.30
C LYS A 104 16.09 -0.81 6.67
N LYS A 105 14.95 -0.81 7.37
CA LYS A 105 14.25 -2.03 7.79
C LYS A 105 12.85 -2.03 7.22
N VAL A 106 12.51 -3.06 6.47
CA VAL A 106 11.19 -3.22 5.88
C VAL A 106 10.61 -4.60 6.18
N ILE A 107 9.29 -4.68 6.27
CA ILE A 107 8.54 -5.94 6.42
C ILE A 107 7.76 -6.19 5.14
N GLU A 108 7.75 -7.43 4.67
CA GLU A 108 6.86 -7.88 3.62
C GLU A 108 6.09 -9.12 4.09
N ILE A 109 4.76 -9.05 3.97
CA ILE A 109 3.86 -10.15 4.30
C ILE A 109 3.22 -10.63 3.00
N GLY A 110 3.57 -11.84 2.59
CA GLY A 110 3.25 -12.39 1.26
C GLY A 110 4.39 -12.12 0.28
N VAL A 111 5.32 -13.08 0.16
CA VAL A 111 6.50 -12.99 -0.71
C VAL A 111 6.19 -13.54 -2.09
N PHE A 112 5.45 -14.66 -2.15
CA PHE A 112 5.23 -15.45 -3.34
C PHE A 112 6.56 -15.81 -4.03
N THR A 113 6.77 -15.39 -5.27
CA THR A 113 8.05 -15.60 -5.98
C THR A 113 9.11 -14.53 -5.65
N GLY A 114 8.80 -13.55 -4.80
CA GLY A 114 9.78 -12.59 -4.29
C GLY A 114 10.04 -11.39 -5.19
N TYR A 115 9.12 -11.06 -6.11
CA TYR A 115 9.29 -9.92 -7.02
C TYR A 115 9.39 -8.59 -6.27
N ASN A 116 8.46 -8.32 -5.35
CA ASN A 116 8.49 -7.09 -4.55
C ASN A 116 9.56 -7.12 -3.45
N THR A 117 9.85 -8.29 -2.87
CA THR A 117 11.01 -8.51 -1.98
C THR A 117 12.32 -8.09 -2.62
N LEU A 118 12.57 -8.60 -3.84
CA LEU A 118 13.77 -8.27 -4.62
C LEU A 118 13.82 -6.77 -4.94
N ASN A 119 12.67 -6.20 -5.31
CA ASN A 119 12.55 -4.79 -5.65
C ASN A 119 12.87 -3.88 -4.46
N MET A 120 12.40 -4.21 -3.26
CA MET A 120 12.74 -3.48 -2.03
C MET A 120 14.21 -3.69 -1.65
N ALA A 121 14.74 -4.92 -1.71
CA ALA A 121 16.13 -5.22 -1.36
C ALA A 121 17.16 -4.50 -2.27
N LEU A 122 16.83 -4.33 -3.56
CA LEU A 122 17.64 -3.58 -4.52
C LEU A 122 17.81 -2.11 -4.15
N VAL A 123 16.85 -1.51 -3.43
CA VAL A 123 16.86 -0.08 -3.13
C VAL A 123 17.29 0.27 -1.71
N LEU A 124 17.29 -0.71 -0.81
CA LEU A 124 17.81 -0.53 0.54
C LEU A 124 19.34 -0.34 0.53
N PRO A 125 19.90 0.39 1.52
CA PRO A 125 21.34 0.45 1.71
C PRO A 125 21.93 -0.94 1.97
N ASP A 126 23.25 -1.08 1.92
CA ASP A 126 23.91 -2.39 2.08
C ASP A 126 23.61 -3.06 3.42
N ASN A 127 23.52 -2.27 4.50
CA ASN A 127 23.12 -2.70 5.83
C ASN A 127 21.59 -2.77 6.04
N GLY A 128 20.80 -2.62 4.98
CA GLY A 128 19.36 -2.73 5.04
C GLY A 128 18.88 -4.17 5.18
N ARG A 129 17.63 -4.33 5.63
CA ARG A 129 16.98 -5.62 5.87
C ARG A 129 15.52 -5.61 5.40
N VAL A 130 15.15 -6.66 4.68
CA VAL A 130 13.77 -7.05 4.35
C VAL A 130 13.44 -8.27 5.19
N ILE A 131 12.49 -8.16 6.12
CA ILE A 131 11.88 -9.33 6.76
C ILE A 131 10.76 -9.82 5.85
N ALA A 132 10.99 -10.92 5.15
CA ALA A 132 10.12 -11.42 4.10
C ALA A 132 9.35 -12.64 4.63
N CYS A 133 8.03 -12.54 4.78
CA CYS A 133 7.20 -13.59 5.37
C CYS A 133 6.37 -14.31 4.30
N ASP A 134 6.49 -15.63 4.24
CA ASP A 134 5.63 -16.49 3.43
C ASP A 134 5.33 -17.81 4.15
N ILE A 135 4.34 -18.55 3.68
CA ILE A 135 4.04 -19.89 4.18
C ILE A 135 4.50 -20.99 3.21
N ASN A 136 4.72 -20.64 1.94
CA ASN A 136 5.01 -21.61 0.89
C ASN A 136 6.45 -21.45 0.39
N GLU A 137 7.31 -22.37 0.83
CA GLU A 137 8.71 -22.39 0.42
C GLU A 137 8.90 -22.60 -1.09
N ASP A 138 8.02 -23.37 -1.74
CA ASP A 138 8.16 -23.73 -3.15
C ASP A 138 8.01 -22.53 -4.08
N TYR A 139 7.17 -21.56 -3.72
CA TYR A 139 7.06 -20.30 -4.47
C TYR A 139 8.35 -19.49 -4.40
N VAL A 140 8.94 -19.41 -3.20
CA VAL A 140 10.12 -18.56 -2.95
C VAL A 140 11.38 -19.13 -3.61
N LYS A 141 11.44 -20.45 -3.83
CA LYS A 141 12.54 -21.11 -4.57
C LYS A 141 12.73 -20.55 -5.98
N ILE A 142 11.70 -19.96 -6.59
CA ILE A 142 11.78 -19.32 -7.92
C ILE A 142 12.60 -18.02 -7.86
N GLY A 143 12.36 -17.17 -6.85
CA GLY A 143 13.01 -15.87 -6.72
C GLY A 143 14.39 -15.89 -6.07
N LYS A 144 14.61 -16.82 -5.13
CA LYS A 144 15.83 -16.87 -4.32
C LYS A 144 17.14 -16.89 -5.14
N PRO A 145 17.28 -17.67 -6.23
CA PRO A 145 18.47 -17.61 -7.07
C PRO A 145 18.73 -16.21 -7.66
N LEU A 146 17.67 -15.46 -7.98
CA LEU A 146 17.77 -14.12 -8.54
C LEU A 146 18.11 -13.07 -7.47
N TRP A 147 17.77 -13.31 -6.20
CA TRP A 147 18.24 -12.48 -5.09
C TRP A 147 19.76 -12.57 -4.92
N LYS A 148 20.30 -13.78 -5.06
CA LYS A 148 21.74 -14.04 -5.05
C LYS A 148 22.43 -13.45 -6.28
N GLU A 149 21.87 -13.65 -7.47
CA GLU A 149 22.37 -13.05 -8.73
C GLU A 149 22.39 -11.52 -8.67
N ALA A 150 21.39 -10.91 -8.02
CA ALA A 150 21.34 -9.46 -7.78
C ALA A 150 22.30 -8.96 -6.69
N GLY A 151 22.96 -9.84 -5.94
CA GLY A 151 23.85 -9.47 -4.85
C GLY A 151 23.13 -8.84 -3.65
N VAL A 152 21.85 -9.18 -3.42
CA VAL A 152 21.05 -8.62 -2.32
C VAL A 152 20.48 -9.66 -1.36
N GLU A 153 20.80 -10.94 -1.57
CA GLU A 153 20.33 -12.04 -0.70
C GLU A 153 20.68 -11.79 0.78
N HIS A 154 21.83 -11.18 1.08
CA HIS A 154 22.23 -10.85 2.46
C HIS A 154 21.32 -9.83 3.15
N LYS A 155 20.52 -9.07 2.39
CA LYS A 155 19.52 -8.13 2.92
C LYS A 155 18.18 -8.79 3.21
N ILE A 156 17.93 -9.99 2.71
CA ILE A 156 16.61 -10.64 2.78
C ILE A 156 16.63 -11.71 3.87
N ASP A 157 15.87 -11.48 4.91
CA ASP A 157 15.61 -12.43 5.99
C ASP A 157 14.25 -13.11 5.73
N LEU A 158 14.30 -14.23 5.02
CA LEU A 158 13.12 -15.01 4.65
C LEU A 158 12.64 -15.88 5.81
N ARG A 159 11.36 -15.75 6.16
CA ARG A 159 10.68 -16.50 7.22
C ARG A 159 9.54 -17.33 6.63
N ILE A 160 9.75 -18.65 6.57
CA ILE A 160 8.74 -19.61 6.10
C ILE A 160 7.90 -20.09 7.30
N LYS A 161 6.84 -19.34 7.61
CA LYS A 161 5.86 -19.60 8.69
C LYS A 161 4.74 -18.56 8.63
N PRO A 162 3.61 -18.75 9.34
CA PRO A 162 2.57 -17.72 9.41
C PRO A 162 3.14 -16.35 9.81
N ALA A 163 2.81 -15.32 9.03
CA ALA A 163 3.35 -13.97 9.24
C ALA A 163 3.07 -13.44 10.65
N ILE A 164 1.90 -13.76 11.23
CA ILE A 164 1.54 -13.39 12.61
C ILE A 164 2.61 -13.82 13.61
N GLN A 165 3.12 -15.05 13.50
CA GLN A 165 4.17 -15.54 14.40
C GLN A 165 5.45 -14.73 14.26
N THR A 166 5.85 -14.40 13.02
CA THR A 166 7.02 -13.55 12.78
C THR A 166 6.83 -12.15 13.38
N LEU A 167 5.66 -11.54 13.23
CA LEU A 167 5.37 -10.21 13.78
C LEU A 167 5.36 -10.22 15.32
N ASP A 168 4.82 -11.27 15.94
CA ASP A 168 4.83 -11.43 17.40
C ASP A 168 6.24 -11.62 17.95
N GLU A 169 7.08 -12.42 17.28
CA GLU A 169 8.49 -12.59 17.63
C GLU A 169 9.27 -11.27 17.54
N LEU A 170 9.03 -10.48 16.49
CA LEU A 170 9.66 -9.15 16.36
C LEU A 170 9.23 -8.24 17.53
N LEU A 171 7.94 -8.18 17.83
CA LEU A 171 7.42 -7.39 18.96
C LEU A 171 8.01 -7.85 20.29
N ALA A 172 8.06 -9.16 20.54
CA ALA A 172 8.64 -9.74 21.75
C ALA A 172 10.15 -9.50 21.88
N SER A 173 10.84 -9.36 20.75
CA SER A 173 12.28 -9.04 20.68
C SER A 173 12.59 -7.56 20.84
N GLY A 174 11.59 -6.73 21.15
CA GLY A 174 11.76 -5.29 21.38
C GLY A 174 11.84 -4.45 20.10
N GLU A 175 11.41 -4.99 18.96
CA GLU A 175 11.48 -4.31 17.66
C GLU A 175 10.31 -3.33 17.42
N SER A 176 9.65 -2.87 18.48
CA SER A 176 8.59 -1.86 18.37
C SER A 176 9.15 -0.54 17.84
N GLU A 177 8.46 0.04 16.86
CA GLU A 177 8.84 1.29 16.20
C GLU A 177 10.25 1.32 15.58
N THR A 178 10.78 0.17 15.15
CA THR A 178 12.11 0.09 14.50
C THR A 178 12.06 -0.06 12.98
N PHE A 179 10.90 -0.34 12.41
CA PHE A 179 10.73 -0.53 10.96
C PHE A 179 10.31 0.76 10.25
N ASP A 180 10.76 0.91 9.01
CA ASP A 180 10.50 2.11 8.20
C ASP A 180 9.30 1.92 7.27
N PHE A 181 9.12 0.70 6.77
CA PHE A 181 8.12 0.36 5.76
C PHE A 181 7.55 -1.05 5.99
N ALA A 182 6.26 -1.24 5.75
CA ALA A 182 5.63 -2.56 5.72
C ALA A 182 4.75 -2.71 4.46
N PHE A 183 4.84 -3.84 3.77
CA PHE A 183 3.94 -4.22 2.68
C PHE A 183 3.10 -5.43 3.11
N ILE A 184 1.78 -5.31 3.03
CA ILE A 184 0.82 -6.35 3.43
C ILE A 184 0.07 -6.85 2.19
N ASP A 185 0.40 -8.06 1.74
CA ASP A 185 -0.23 -8.74 0.60
C ASP A 185 -0.31 -10.27 0.79
N ALA A 186 -1.03 -10.71 1.82
CA ALA A 186 -1.27 -12.12 2.10
C ALA A 186 -2.78 -12.46 2.16
N ASP A 187 -3.18 -13.39 3.04
CA ASP A 187 -4.59 -13.72 3.26
C ASP A 187 -5.34 -12.54 3.86
N LYS A 188 -6.57 -12.33 3.34
CA LYS A 188 -7.33 -11.11 3.63
C LYS A 188 -8.05 -11.16 4.98
N GLU A 189 -8.28 -12.35 5.51
CA GLU A 189 -8.93 -12.54 6.81
C GLU A 189 -8.05 -12.01 7.95
N SER A 190 -6.73 -12.19 7.86
CA SER A 190 -5.78 -11.72 8.86
C SER A 190 -5.28 -10.29 8.63
N CYS A 191 -5.69 -9.61 7.54
CA CYS A 191 -5.17 -8.28 7.18
C CYS A 191 -5.31 -7.22 8.30
N ASN A 192 -6.39 -7.25 9.07
CA ASN A 192 -6.55 -6.34 10.21
C ASN A 192 -5.49 -6.61 11.30
N GLU A 193 -5.20 -7.88 11.57
CA GLU A 193 -4.19 -8.24 12.57
C GLU A 193 -2.77 -7.90 12.09
N TYR A 194 -2.48 -8.13 10.81
CA TYR A 194 -1.24 -7.66 10.19
C TYR A 194 -1.07 -6.15 10.33
N TYR A 195 -2.11 -5.38 10.00
CA TYR A 195 -2.08 -3.93 10.13
C TYR A 195 -1.77 -3.48 11.57
N GLU A 196 -2.46 -4.00 12.58
CA GLU A 196 -2.23 -3.61 13.98
C GLU A 196 -0.83 -3.95 14.48
N LYS A 197 -0.29 -5.13 14.13
CA LYS A 197 1.07 -5.50 14.51
C LYS A 197 2.11 -4.66 13.75
N CYS A 198 1.93 -4.46 12.45
CA CYS A 198 2.78 -3.58 11.65
C CYS A 198 2.77 -2.14 12.19
N LEU A 199 1.62 -1.62 12.62
CA LEU A 199 1.53 -0.27 13.19
C LEU A 199 2.33 -0.11 14.49
N ARG A 200 2.47 -1.18 15.29
CA ARG A 200 3.34 -1.20 16.47
C ARG A 200 4.82 -1.30 16.11
N LEU A 201 5.16 -2.04 15.05
CA LEU A 201 6.54 -2.24 14.58
C LEU A 201 7.09 -1.06 13.77
N ILE A 202 6.22 -0.34 13.05
CA ILE A 202 6.60 0.79 12.19
C ILE A 202 6.83 2.03 13.05
N LYS A 203 7.91 2.76 12.76
CA LYS A 203 8.23 4.03 13.42
C LYS A 203 7.29 5.15 13.00
N LYS A 204 7.20 6.22 13.78
CA LYS A 204 6.54 7.47 13.34
C LYS A 204 7.16 8.01 12.05
N GLY A 205 6.32 8.43 11.12
CA GLY A 205 6.70 8.81 9.76
C GLY A 205 6.99 7.62 8.82
N GLY A 206 6.91 6.38 9.31
CA GLY A 206 6.98 5.18 8.48
C GLY A 206 5.67 4.91 7.74
N ILE A 207 5.72 3.97 6.79
CA ILE A 207 4.61 3.71 5.85
C ILE A 207 4.18 2.25 5.94
N ILE A 208 2.87 2.01 5.99
CA ILE A 208 2.27 0.70 5.79
C ILE A 208 1.49 0.75 4.47
N ALA A 209 1.88 -0.08 3.51
CA ALA A 209 1.18 -0.28 2.26
C ALA A 209 0.38 -1.58 2.32
N ILE A 210 -0.91 -1.51 2.05
CA ILE A 210 -1.84 -2.65 2.13
C ILE A 210 -2.39 -2.88 0.73
N ASP A 211 -2.16 -4.07 0.17
CA ASP A 211 -2.55 -4.39 -1.21
C ASP A 211 -3.92 -5.05 -1.31
N ASN A 212 -4.50 -4.91 -2.49
CA ASN A 212 -5.81 -5.41 -2.92
C ASN A 212 -7.00 -4.88 -2.12
N VAL A 213 -6.95 -3.63 -1.67
CA VAL A 213 -7.99 -3.01 -0.84
C VAL A 213 -9.31 -2.75 -1.57
N LEU A 214 -9.31 -2.80 -2.92
CA LEU A 214 -10.54 -2.71 -3.72
C LEU A 214 -11.14 -4.09 -4.01
N TRP A 215 -10.33 -5.15 -3.90
CA TRP A 215 -10.75 -6.56 -3.96
C TRP A 215 -11.64 -6.92 -5.16
N GLY A 216 -11.27 -6.43 -6.34
CA GLY A 216 -12.02 -6.59 -7.59
C GLY A 216 -13.36 -5.86 -7.61
N GLY A 217 -13.54 -4.83 -6.76
CA GLY A 217 -14.79 -4.10 -6.57
C GLY A 217 -15.80 -4.81 -5.67
N ARG A 218 -15.48 -5.99 -5.13
CA ARG A 218 -16.40 -6.75 -4.26
C ARG A 218 -16.74 -5.99 -2.96
N VAL A 219 -15.85 -5.11 -2.51
CA VAL A 219 -16.06 -4.25 -1.33
C VAL A 219 -17.26 -3.31 -1.47
N LEU A 220 -17.76 -3.07 -2.68
CA LEU A 220 -18.96 -2.25 -2.92
C LEU A 220 -20.24 -2.95 -2.44
N LYS A 221 -20.27 -4.28 -2.45
CA LYS A 221 -21.40 -5.11 -2.00
C LYS A 221 -20.89 -6.38 -1.32
N PRO A 222 -20.32 -6.30 -0.09
CA PRO A 222 -19.83 -7.46 0.64
C PRO A 222 -20.96 -8.46 0.89
N ARG A 223 -20.77 -9.71 0.48
CA ARG A 223 -21.71 -10.80 0.79
C ARG A 223 -21.44 -11.36 2.17
N LYS A 224 -22.49 -11.83 2.87
CA LYS A 224 -22.38 -12.40 4.23
C LYS A 224 -21.50 -13.66 4.29
N ASP A 225 -21.40 -14.42 3.19
CA ASP A 225 -20.63 -15.65 3.09
C ASP A 225 -19.21 -15.45 2.50
N ASP A 226 -18.84 -14.22 2.15
CA ASP A 226 -17.49 -13.88 1.66
C ASP A 226 -16.71 -13.17 2.76
N LEU A 227 -16.05 -13.96 3.62
CA LEU A 227 -15.28 -13.46 4.77
C LEU A 227 -14.12 -12.55 4.33
N ALA A 228 -13.41 -12.93 3.26
CA ALA A 228 -12.31 -12.12 2.73
C ALA A 228 -12.77 -10.71 2.31
N THR A 229 -13.88 -10.61 1.57
CA THR A 229 -14.43 -9.31 1.18
C THR A 229 -14.89 -8.49 2.39
N GLN A 230 -15.52 -9.14 3.39
CA GLN A 230 -15.92 -8.47 4.63
C GLN A 230 -14.72 -7.94 5.41
N SER A 231 -13.65 -8.72 5.54
CA SER A 231 -12.43 -8.32 6.24
C SER A 231 -11.77 -7.11 5.59
N ILE A 232 -11.69 -7.06 4.25
CA ILE A 232 -11.15 -5.89 3.53
C ILE A 232 -12.07 -4.68 3.67
N HIS A 233 -13.39 -4.87 3.56
CA HIS A 233 -14.34 -3.77 3.74
C HIS A 233 -14.22 -3.16 5.14
N HIS A 234 -14.20 -3.98 6.20
CA HIS A 234 -14.03 -3.52 7.58
C HIS A 234 -12.66 -2.88 7.82
N LEU A 235 -11.60 -3.41 7.22
CA LEU A 235 -10.27 -2.80 7.30
C LEU A 235 -10.26 -1.40 6.67
N ASN A 236 -10.87 -1.22 5.50
CA ASN A 236 -10.97 0.10 4.85
C ASN A 236 -11.75 1.11 5.73
N GLU A 237 -12.88 0.69 6.30
CA GLU A 237 -13.67 1.50 7.23
C GLU A 237 -12.87 1.88 8.49
N LYS A 238 -12.07 0.94 9.02
CA LYS A 238 -11.19 1.17 10.17
C LYS A 238 -10.10 2.18 9.83
N LEU A 239 -9.38 1.98 8.72
CA LEU A 239 -8.29 2.87 8.29
C LEU A 239 -8.76 4.30 8.10
N LEU A 240 -9.96 4.50 7.53
CA LEU A 240 -10.56 5.83 7.36
C LEU A 240 -10.75 6.59 8.69
N ARG A 241 -10.97 5.87 9.79
CA ARG A 241 -11.23 6.46 11.13
C ARG A 241 -10.01 6.38 12.06
N ASP A 242 -8.91 5.80 11.60
CA ASP A 242 -7.75 5.56 12.45
C ASP A 242 -6.91 6.83 12.61
N ALA A 243 -7.10 7.52 13.74
CA ALA A 243 -6.40 8.77 14.05
C ALA A 243 -4.87 8.61 14.27
N ARG A 244 -4.32 7.39 14.20
CA ARG A 244 -2.87 7.12 14.32
C ARG A 244 -2.13 7.28 12.99
N VAL A 245 -2.86 7.41 11.87
CA VAL A 245 -2.29 7.44 10.52
C VAL A 245 -2.96 8.52 9.65
N ASN A 246 -2.20 9.06 8.71
CA ASN A 246 -2.78 9.67 7.50
C ASN A 246 -2.88 8.60 6.42
N ILE A 247 -3.96 8.58 5.63
CA ILE A 247 -4.14 7.55 4.59
C ILE A 247 -4.35 8.13 3.19
N SER A 248 -3.94 7.36 2.18
CA SER A 248 -4.31 7.57 0.78
C SER A 248 -4.57 6.22 0.10
N MET A 249 -5.76 6.04 -0.47
CA MET A 249 -6.11 4.86 -1.26
C MET A 249 -5.89 5.15 -2.75
N LEU A 250 -5.05 4.35 -3.39
CA LEU A 250 -4.64 4.53 -4.79
C LEU A 250 -5.22 3.42 -5.67
N PRO A 251 -5.76 3.75 -6.86
CA PRO A 251 -6.31 2.76 -7.78
C PRO A 251 -5.23 2.09 -8.64
N MET A 252 -4.10 1.71 -8.03
CA MET A 252 -3.05 0.89 -8.67
C MET A 252 -3.29 -0.58 -8.36
N GLY A 253 -3.02 -1.47 -9.31
CA GLY A 253 -3.26 -2.90 -9.13
C GLY A 253 -4.73 -3.20 -8.79
N ASP A 254 -4.98 -3.93 -7.71
CA ASP A 254 -6.33 -4.16 -7.16
C ASP A 254 -6.67 -3.20 -6.01
N GLY A 255 -6.05 -2.01 -6.05
CA GLY A 255 -6.08 -0.99 -5.02
C GLY A 255 -4.99 -1.19 -3.97
N VAL A 256 -4.29 -0.11 -3.64
CA VAL A 256 -3.33 -0.07 -2.52
C VAL A 256 -3.66 1.10 -1.59
N THR A 257 -3.75 0.84 -0.29
CA THR A 257 -3.82 1.92 0.72
C THR A 257 -2.43 2.16 1.28
N LEU A 258 -1.98 3.40 1.24
CA LEU A 258 -0.80 3.88 1.97
C LEU A 258 -1.26 4.51 3.27
N ALA A 259 -0.81 3.98 4.41
CA ALA A 259 -1.00 4.54 5.74
C ALA A 259 0.33 5.06 6.28
N PHE A 260 0.41 6.36 6.54
CA PHE A 260 1.57 7.07 7.06
C PHE A 260 1.40 7.26 8.56
N LYS A 261 2.25 6.64 9.38
CA LYS A 261 2.13 6.70 10.85
C LYS A 261 2.50 8.09 11.39
N LEU A 262 1.68 8.62 12.31
CA LEU A 262 1.84 9.94 12.95
C LEU A 262 2.77 9.93 14.18
#